data_AF-A0AAW9AAN4-F1
#
_entry.id   AF-A0AAW9AAN4-F1
#
_cell.length_a   1.000
_cell.length_b   1.000
_cell.length_c   1.000
_cell.angle_alpha   90.00
_cell.angle_beta   90.00
_cell.angle_gamma   90.00
#
_symmetry.space_group_name_H-M   'P 1'
#
loop_
_entity.id
_entity.type
_entity.pdbx_description
1 polymer ?
#
loop_
_entity_poly.entity_id
_entity_poly.type
_entity_poly.pdbx_seq_one_letter_code
_entity_poly.pdbx_strand_id
1 'polypeptide(L)'
;MLNTNNTNKLRYEVDLMVQHITTELINEFGKSKEEAMRIIIDSHVEDSLIKDKLGFHESPYNWALSILTDQNDYEALEKHFYQ
;
A
#
# COMPACT_ATOMS: atom_id res chain seq x y z
N MET A 1 -21.70 -22.20 -9.76
CA MET A 1 -20.71 -21.28 -10.36
C MET A 1 -20.89 -19.85 -9.82
N LEU A 2 -20.75 -19.63 -8.50
CA LEU A 2 -20.89 -18.30 -7.86
C LEU A 2 -19.55 -17.75 -7.31
N ASN A 3 -18.49 -18.56 -7.30
CA ASN A 3 -17.25 -18.25 -6.59
C ASN A 3 -16.30 -17.35 -7.41
N THR A 4 -16.31 -17.46 -8.74
CA THR A 4 -15.40 -16.72 -9.63
C THR A 4 -15.64 -15.20 -9.62
N ASN A 5 -16.91 -14.76 -9.50
CA ASN A 5 -17.24 -13.33 -9.49
C ASN A 5 -16.73 -12.64 -8.22
N ASN A 6 -16.77 -13.32 -7.07
CA ASN A 6 -16.26 -12.78 -5.81
C ASN A 6 -14.74 -12.72 -5.78
N THR A 7 -14.04 -13.72 -6.36
CA THR A 7 -12.58 -13.68 -6.48
C THR A 7 -12.10 -12.54 -7.38
N ASN A 8 -12.77 -12.33 -8.52
CA ASN A 8 -12.42 -11.23 -9.42
C ASN A 8 -12.65 -9.86 -8.79
N LYS A 9 -13.76 -9.71 -8.04
CA LYS A 9 -14.04 -8.48 -7.30
C LYS A 9 -12.99 -8.20 -6.22
N LEU A 10 -12.61 -9.21 -5.44
CA LEU A 10 -11.58 -9.07 -4.41
C LEU A 10 -10.23 -8.68 -5.02
N ARG A 11 -9.82 -9.34 -6.12
CA ARG A 11 -8.57 -8.99 -6.80
C ARG A 11 -8.58 -7.54 -7.26
N TYR A 12 -9.67 -7.09 -7.87
CA TYR A 12 -9.83 -5.70 -8.30
C TYR A 12 -9.75 -4.70 -7.12
N GLU A 13 -10.37 -5.02 -5.98
CA GLU A 13 -10.29 -4.18 -4.78
C GLU A 13 -8.86 -4.10 -4.22
N VAL A 14 -8.13 -5.23 -4.20
CA VAL A 14 -6.71 -5.27 -3.82
C VAL A 14 -5.89 -4.39 -4.77
N ASP A 15 -6.05 -4.57 -6.08
CA ASP A 15 -5.29 -3.84 -7.10
C ASP A 15 -5.51 -2.32 -6.97
N LEU A 16 -6.76 -1.89 -6.72
CA LEU A 16 -7.09 -0.49 -6.47
C LEU A 16 -6.41 0.04 -5.21
N MET A 17 -6.49 -0.69 -4.10
CA MET A 17 -5.86 -0.28 -2.85
C MET A 17 -4.33 -0.13 -3.02
N VAL A 18 -3.68 -1.10 -3.67
CA VAL A 18 -2.25 -1.05 -3.97
C VAL A 18 -1.88 0.15 -4.84
N GLN A 19 -2.67 0.45 -5.87
CA GLN A 19 -2.46 1.64 -6.70
C GLN A 19 -2.56 2.93 -5.89
N HIS A 20 -3.53 3.02 -4.96
CA HIS A 20 -3.65 4.17 -4.09
C HIS A 20 -2.47 4.29 -3.14
N ILE A 21 -2.04 3.21 -2.47
CA ILE A 21 -0.86 3.23 -1.59
C ILE A 21 0.39 3.66 -2.36
N THR A 22 0.59 3.12 -3.57
CA THR A 22 1.69 3.52 -4.46
C THR A 22 1.65 5.02 -4.76
N THR A 23 0.46 5.58 -4.95
CA THR A 23 0.26 7.01 -5.21
C THR A 23 0.67 7.86 -3.99
N GLU A 24 0.30 7.43 -2.79
CA GLU A 24 0.67 8.09 -1.54
C GLU A 24 2.19 8.06 -1.32
N LEU A 25 2.84 6.90 -1.55
CA LEU A 25 4.30 6.78 -1.47
C LEU A 25 5.01 7.80 -2.38
N ILE A 26 4.49 8.02 -3.59
CA ILE A 26 5.07 8.97 -4.54
C ILE A 26 4.80 10.42 -4.13
N ASN A 27 3.54 10.76 -3.89
CA ASN A 27 3.12 12.15 -3.74
C ASN A 27 3.42 12.70 -2.34
N GLU A 28 3.14 11.93 -1.29
CA GLU A 28 3.25 12.38 0.09
C GLU A 28 4.65 12.09 0.65
N PHE A 29 5.24 10.94 0.29
CA PHE A 29 6.54 10.50 0.81
C PHE A 29 7.70 10.67 -0.18
N GLY A 30 7.45 11.29 -1.34
CA GLY A 30 8.47 11.68 -2.30
C GLY A 30 9.22 10.53 -2.95
N LYS A 31 8.65 9.31 -2.94
CA LYS A 31 9.28 8.14 -3.55
C LYS A 31 9.25 8.22 -5.07
N SER A 32 10.32 7.73 -5.70
CA SER A 32 10.27 7.49 -7.14
C SER A 32 9.26 6.37 -7.45
N LYS A 33 8.73 6.33 -8.68
CA LYS A 33 7.79 5.29 -9.09
C LYS A 33 8.39 3.89 -8.92
N GLU A 34 9.65 3.72 -9.32
CA GLU A 34 10.39 2.46 -9.22
C GLU A 34 10.58 2.03 -7.77
N GLU A 35 10.91 2.99 -6.90
CA GLU A 35 11.08 2.74 -5.47
C GLU A 35 9.74 2.40 -4.79
N ALA A 36 8.68 3.14 -5.09
CA ALA A 36 7.34 2.86 -4.57
C ALA A 36 6.86 1.44 -4.95
N MET A 37 7.08 1.00 -6.19
CA MET A 37 6.77 -0.37 -6.60
C MET A 37 7.58 -1.41 -5.81
N ARG A 38 8.88 -1.16 -5.60
CA ARG A 38 9.72 -2.07 -4.82
C ARG A 38 9.23 -2.17 -3.38
N ILE A 39 8.92 -1.03 -2.75
CA ILE A 39 8.36 -0.95 -1.40
C ILE A 39 7.08 -1.79 -1.28
N ILE A 40 6.15 -1.64 -2.23
CA ILE A 40 4.91 -2.42 -2.27
C ILE A 40 5.18 -3.92 -2.34
N ILE A 41 6.05 -4.35 -3.25
CA ILE A 41 6.40 -5.78 -3.42
C ILE A 41 7.01 -6.33 -2.12
N ASP A 42 7.97 -5.62 -1.55
CA ASP A 42 8.70 -6.04 -0.35
C ASP A 42 7.82 -6.03 0.91
N SER A 43 6.75 -5.21 0.93
CA SER A 43 5.81 -5.12 2.04
C SER A 43 4.81 -6.28 2.13
N HIS A 44 4.64 -7.06 1.06
CA HIS A 44 3.59 -8.09 0.95
C HIS A 44 2.17 -7.57 1.24
N VAL A 45 1.89 -6.29 0.99
CA VAL A 45 0.58 -5.66 1.28
C VAL A 45 -0.59 -6.36 0.58
N GLU A 46 -0.38 -6.88 -0.64
CA GLU A 46 -1.39 -7.67 -1.35
C GLU A 46 -1.81 -8.91 -0.56
N ASP A 47 -0.85 -9.65 -0.01
CA ASP A 47 -1.13 -10.85 0.79
C ASP A 47 -1.86 -10.50 2.08
N SER A 48 -1.52 -9.37 2.69
CA SER A 48 -2.19 -8.85 3.89
C SER A 48 -3.65 -8.49 3.63
N LEU A 49 -3.94 -7.77 2.54
CA LEU A 49 -5.30 -7.40 2.14
C LEU A 49 -6.16 -8.61 1.76
N ILE A 50 -5.56 -9.65 1.16
CA ILE A 50 -6.27 -10.90 0.85
C ILE A 50 -6.61 -11.68 2.12
N LYS A 51 -5.71 -11.70 3.10
CA LYS A 51 -5.87 -12.46 4.36
C LYS A 51 -6.81 -11.76 5.34
N ASP A 52 -6.70 -10.44 5.47
CA ASP A 52 -7.50 -9.63 6.37
C ASP A 52 -8.21 -8.49 5.63
N LYS A 53 -9.53 -8.66 5.47
CA LYS A 53 -10.38 -7.68 4.80
C LYS A 53 -10.55 -6.39 5.61
N LEU A 54 -10.23 -6.37 6.89
CA LEU A 54 -10.25 -5.13 7.67
C LEU A 54 -9.23 -4.11 7.17
N GLY A 55 -8.16 -4.57 6.52
CA GLY A 55 -7.15 -3.71 5.91
C GLY A 55 -7.70 -2.74 4.85
N PHE A 56 -8.87 -3.02 4.26
CA PHE A 56 -9.54 -2.09 3.33
C PHE A 56 -10.19 -0.89 4.01
N HIS A 57 -10.37 -0.91 5.34
CA HIS A 57 -10.89 0.23 6.09
C HIS A 57 -9.81 1.25 6.46
N GLU A 58 -8.54 0.86 6.38
CA GLU A 58 -7.41 1.79 6.52
C GLU A 58 -7.27 2.65 5.27
N SER A 59 -6.82 3.89 5.47
CA SER A 59 -6.54 4.79 4.36
C SER A 59 -5.27 4.33 3.61
N PRO A 60 -5.18 4.58 2.29
CA PRO A 60 -3.95 4.34 1.55
C PRO A 60 -2.72 5.05 2.14
N TYR A 61 -2.92 6.24 2.72
CA TYR A 61 -1.88 7.00 3.41
C TYR A 61 -1.38 6.27 4.65
N ASN A 62 -2.28 5.76 5.50
CA ASN A 62 -1.91 5.00 6.70
C ASN A 62 -1.15 3.73 6.34
N TRP A 63 -1.55 3.06 5.26
CA TRP A 63 -0.80 1.93 4.71
C TRP A 63 0.61 2.32 4.29
N ALA A 64 0.76 3.40 3.51
CA ALA A 64 2.07 3.89 3.09
C ALA A 64 2.95 4.23 4.30
N LEU A 65 2.39 4.92 5.29
CA LEU A 65 3.07 5.26 6.55
C LEU A 65 3.52 4.02 7.32
N SER A 66 2.64 3.02 7.46
CA SER A 66 2.94 1.77 8.17
C SER A 66 4.05 0.99 7.45
N ILE A 67 3.97 0.88 6.13
CA ILE A 67 4.97 0.16 5.33
C ILE A 67 6.35 0.83 5.46
N LEU A 68 6.43 2.16 5.36
CA LEU A 68 7.69 2.89 5.53
C LEU A 68 8.24 2.74 6.96
N THR A 69 7.36 2.70 7.96
CA THR A 69 7.74 2.46 9.36
C THR A 69 8.33 1.05 9.53
N ASP A 70 7.67 0.02 9.00
CA ASP A 70 8.13 -1.37 9.09
C ASP A 70 9.46 -1.57 8.36
N GLN A 71 9.71 -0.83 7.27
CA GLN A 71 10.95 -0.85 6.50
C GLN A 71 12.06 0.05 7.09
N ASN A 72 11.82 0.74 8.21
CA ASN A 72 12.76 1.68 8.84
C ASN A 72 13.21 2.83 7.91
N ASP A 73 12.33 3.29 7.01
CA ASP A 73 12.61 4.39 6.09
C ASP A 73 12.44 5.76 6.77
N TYR A 74 13.24 5.97 7.82
CA TYR A 74 13.16 7.18 8.65
C TYR A 74 13.47 8.45 7.86
N GLU A 75 14.28 8.37 6.81
CA GLU A 75 14.59 9.53 5.98
C GLU A 75 13.32 10.05 5.26
N ALA A 76 12.51 9.15 4.69
CA ALA A 76 11.26 9.55 4.06
C ALA A 76 10.25 10.10 5.09
N LEU A 77 10.17 9.47 6.26
CA LEU A 77 9.27 9.90 7.34
C LEU A 77 9.66 11.27 7.89
N GLU A 78 10.96 11.48 8.19
CA GLU A 78 11.45 12.77 8.68
C GLU A 78 11.25 13.88 7.65
N LYS A 79 11.55 13.61 6.37
CA LYS A 79 11.26 14.56 5.29
C LYS A 79 9.77 14.90 5.23
N HIS A 80 8.87 13.93 5.39
CA HIS A 80 7.43 14.19 5.34
C HIS A 80 6.96 15.06 6.53
N PHE A 81 7.42 14.78 7.75
CA PHE A 81 6.94 15.46 8.96
C PHE A 81 7.62 16.80 9.29
N TYR A 82 8.83 17.03 8.79
CA TYR A 82 9.65 18.21 9.14
C TYR A 82 9.97 19.13 7.95
N GLN A 83 9.22 19.01 6.85
CA GLN A 83 9.25 19.94 5.71
C GLN A 83 8.54 21.27 6.01
#